data_AF-A0AAU5M613-F1
#
_entry.id   AF-A0AAU5M613-F1
#
_cell.length_a   1.000
_cell.length_b   1.000
_cell.length_c   1.000
_cell.angle_alpha   90.00
_cell.angle_beta   90.00
_cell.angle_gamma   90.00
#
_symmetry.space_group_name_H-M   'P 1'
#
loop_
_entity.id
_entity.type
_entity.pdbx_description
1 polymer ?
#
loop_
_entity_poly.entity_id
_entity_poly.type
_entity_poly.pdbx_seq_one_letter_code
_entity_poly.pdbx_strand_id
1 'polypeptide(L)'
;MSRRSLSLLLLVVALGLLFAGGFVQFDDTSGFGSERWILPLGALAFVPAVASVPAAWPDPKARLWLGVALAVLTALLVWASISNDGFRFVWNRGEGELAMLEFATGLVAFVLIANGVQPAPESETAAEPAGARPGPGRWLVRTAVYLCGTIVVVLVAFAIGADYYARTECPDDGDCLAPLGGVVWGALAVPVCGLAVLVIEIVLSRRRRRKTAEVGRG
;
A
#
# COMPACT_ATOMS: atom_id res chain seq x y z
N MET A 1 11.60 -25.87 -1.16
CA MET A 1 10.39 -25.06 -1.45
C MET A 1 10.83 -23.77 -2.13
N SER A 2 10.24 -23.38 -3.27
CA SER A 2 10.65 -22.13 -3.97
C SER A 2 10.23 -20.89 -3.16
N ARG A 3 10.97 -19.77 -3.25
CA ARG A 3 10.63 -18.51 -2.57
C ARG A 3 9.23 -18.01 -2.96
N ARG A 4 8.86 -18.17 -4.24
CA ARG A 4 7.50 -17.95 -4.74
C ARG A 4 6.49 -18.78 -3.96
N SER A 5 6.67 -20.11 -3.91
CA SER A 5 5.76 -21.02 -3.20
C SER A 5 5.64 -20.66 -1.72
N LEU A 6 6.75 -20.29 -1.07
CA LEU A 6 6.78 -19.90 0.35
C LEU A 6 5.95 -18.63 0.58
N SER A 7 6.20 -17.57 -0.20
CA SER A 7 5.49 -16.29 -0.04
C SER A 7 3.99 -16.41 -0.28
N LEU A 8 3.57 -17.18 -1.29
CA LEU A 8 2.15 -17.42 -1.57
C LEU A 8 1.51 -18.31 -0.50
N LEU A 9 2.22 -19.32 0.00
CA LEU A 9 1.72 -20.16 1.08
C LEU A 9 1.51 -19.34 2.36
N LEU A 10 2.42 -18.43 2.68
CA LEU A 10 2.25 -17.51 3.81
C LEU A 10 1.02 -16.60 3.64
N LEU A 11 0.79 -16.08 2.43
CA LEU A 11 -0.42 -15.30 2.14
C LEU A 11 -1.70 -16.15 2.32
N VAL A 12 -1.71 -17.39 1.82
CA VAL A 12 -2.85 -18.31 1.97
C VAL A 12 -3.10 -18.63 3.45
N VAL A 13 -2.05 -18.86 4.23
CA VAL A 13 -2.16 -19.11 5.69
C VAL A 13 -2.75 -17.88 6.38
N ALA A 14 -2.30 -16.66 6.04
CA ALA A 14 -2.86 -15.43 6.58
C ALA A 14 -4.36 -15.30 6.28
N LEU A 15 -4.76 -15.52 5.03
CA LEU A 15 -6.17 -15.46 4.62
C LEU A 15 -7.02 -16.51 5.32
N GLY A 16 -6.50 -17.74 5.46
CA GLY A 16 -7.17 -18.82 6.19
C GLY A 16 -7.39 -18.47 7.66
N LEU A 17 -6.42 -17.81 8.30
CA LEU A 17 -6.53 -17.36 9.69
C LEU A 17 -7.52 -16.20 9.85
N LEU A 18 -7.59 -15.26 8.90
CA LEU A 18 -8.62 -14.21 8.90
C LEU A 18 -10.03 -14.79 8.76
N PHE A 19 -10.20 -15.74 7.84
CA PHE A 19 -11.48 -16.42 7.64
C PHE A 19 -11.88 -17.24 8.88
N ALA A 20 -10.99 -18.09 9.38
CA ALA A 20 -11.24 -18.90 10.58
C ALA A 20 -11.45 -18.04 11.85
N GLY A 21 -10.81 -16.87 11.91
CA GLY A 21 -10.97 -15.90 12.99
C GLY A 21 -12.25 -15.08 12.91
N GLY A 22 -13.09 -15.25 11.88
CA GLY A 22 -14.36 -14.52 11.73
C GLY A 22 -14.20 -13.06 11.29
N PHE A 23 -13.01 -12.66 10.81
CA PHE A 23 -12.72 -11.29 10.36
C PHE A 23 -13.31 -11.00 8.98
N VAL A 24 -13.62 -12.04 8.20
CA VAL A 24 -14.26 -11.95 6.88
C VAL A 24 -15.58 -12.70 6.94
N GLN A 25 -16.69 -12.00 6.69
CA GLN A 25 -18.04 -12.56 6.70
C GLN A 25 -18.69 -12.24 5.35
N PHE A 26 -19.45 -13.19 4.79
CA PHE A 26 -20.11 -13.03 3.47
C PHE A 26 -21.64 -13.03 3.55
N ASP A 27 -22.19 -13.49 4.67
CA ASP A 27 -23.63 -13.73 4.84
C ASP A 27 -24.23 -12.88 5.99
N ASP A 28 -23.55 -11.78 6.37
CA ASP A 28 -24.00 -10.95 7.48
C ASP A 28 -24.86 -9.77 7.02
N THR A 29 -26.18 -9.98 7.03
CA THR A 29 -27.18 -8.95 6.69
C THR A 29 -27.58 -8.09 7.90
N SER A 30 -27.02 -8.33 9.09
CA SER A 30 -27.37 -7.57 10.31
C SER A 30 -26.80 -6.15 10.31
N GLY A 31 -25.81 -5.88 9.45
CA GLY A 31 -25.20 -4.56 9.26
C GLY A 31 -24.12 -4.20 10.28
N PHE A 32 -23.90 -5.01 11.32
CA PHE A 32 -22.95 -4.69 12.40
C PHE A 32 -21.74 -5.62 12.49
N GLY A 33 -21.71 -6.73 11.75
CA GLY A 33 -20.71 -7.76 11.95
C GLY A 33 -21.08 -8.63 13.16
N SER A 34 -21.16 -9.94 13.01
CA SER A 34 -21.31 -10.81 14.18
C SER A 34 -20.07 -10.66 15.08
N GLU A 35 -20.24 -10.34 16.38
CA GLU A 35 -19.17 -10.14 17.39
C GLU A 35 -18.29 -11.38 17.65
N ARG A 36 -18.34 -12.40 16.79
CA ARG A 36 -17.65 -13.68 16.95
C ARG A 36 -16.25 -13.67 16.34
N TRP A 37 -15.54 -12.54 16.37
CA TRP A 37 -14.15 -12.50 15.91
C TRP A 37 -13.17 -12.91 17.01
N ILE A 38 -12.20 -13.73 16.63
CA ILE A 38 -11.17 -14.23 17.54
C ILE A 38 -9.91 -13.39 17.33
N LEU A 39 -9.80 -12.28 18.09
CA LEU A 39 -8.65 -11.36 18.09
C LEU A 39 -7.26 -12.04 18.00
N PRO A 40 -6.98 -13.11 18.77
CA PRO A 40 -5.72 -13.84 18.65
C PRO A 40 -5.45 -14.42 17.25
N LEU A 41 -6.48 -14.89 16.54
CA LEU A 41 -6.33 -15.43 15.19
C LEU A 41 -6.06 -14.31 14.16
N GLY A 42 -6.61 -13.11 14.37
CA GLY A 42 -6.27 -11.94 13.57
C GLY A 42 -4.80 -11.53 13.75
N ALA A 43 -4.34 -11.45 15.00
CA ALA A 43 -2.92 -11.19 15.30
C ALA A 43 -2.00 -12.26 14.70
N LEU A 44 -2.39 -13.54 14.75
CA LEU A 44 -1.67 -14.63 14.12
C LEU A 44 -1.70 -14.57 12.59
N ALA A 45 -2.76 -14.04 11.98
CA ALA A 45 -2.85 -13.84 10.53
C ALA A 45 -1.89 -12.74 10.02
N PHE A 46 -1.63 -11.74 10.85
CA PHE A 46 -0.73 -10.65 10.52
C PHE A 46 0.73 -11.10 10.33
N VAL A 47 1.19 -12.03 11.17
CA VAL A 47 2.58 -12.54 11.13
C VAL A 47 2.95 -13.16 9.76
N PRO A 48 2.22 -14.15 9.21
CA PRO A 48 2.51 -14.71 7.90
C PRO A 48 2.24 -13.72 6.76
N ALA A 49 1.26 -12.82 6.89
CA ALA A 49 1.03 -11.76 5.91
C ALA A 49 2.27 -10.85 5.76
N VAL A 50 2.81 -10.36 6.87
CA VAL A 50 4.02 -9.54 6.88
C VAL A 50 5.23 -10.34 6.43
N ALA A 51 5.38 -11.60 6.87
CA ALA A 51 6.50 -12.46 6.50
C ALA A 51 6.53 -12.83 5.01
N SER A 52 5.39 -12.77 4.31
CA SER A 52 5.31 -13.04 2.87
C SER A 52 6.15 -12.06 2.03
N VAL A 53 6.23 -10.80 2.46
CA VAL A 53 6.96 -9.71 1.76
C VAL A 53 8.48 -9.92 1.77
N PRO A 54 9.17 -10.06 2.93
CA PRO A 54 10.60 -10.32 2.96
C PRO A 54 10.94 -11.71 2.38
N ALA A 55 10.02 -12.67 2.42
CA ALA A 55 10.20 -13.96 1.76
C ALA A 55 10.28 -13.82 0.22
N ALA A 56 9.41 -12.99 -0.36
CA ALA A 56 9.39 -12.70 -1.79
C ALA A 56 10.51 -11.76 -2.24
N TRP A 57 10.95 -10.85 -1.37
CA TRP A 57 11.85 -9.73 -1.71
C TRP A 57 13.10 -10.09 -2.54
N PRO A 58 13.83 -11.18 -2.24
CA PRO A 58 15.09 -11.48 -2.93
C PRO A 58 14.91 -11.99 -4.37
N ASP A 59 13.72 -12.42 -4.76
CA ASP A 59 13.45 -12.97 -6.09
C ASP A 59 12.47 -12.05 -6.86
N PRO A 60 12.88 -11.44 -8.00
CA PRO A 60 12.00 -10.62 -8.83
C PRO A 60 10.69 -11.33 -9.23
N LYS A 61 10.76 -12.62 -9.55
CA LYS A 61 9.58 -13.40 -9.93
C LYS A 61 8.66 -13.61 -8.73
N ALA A 62 9.21 -13.87 -7.54
CA ALA A 62 8.42 -14.02 -6.32
C ALA A 62 7.74 -12.69 -5.94
N ARG A 63 8.44 -11.55 -6.03
CA ARG A 63 7.87 -10.21 -5.83
C ARG A 63 6.70 -9.97 -6.79
N LEU A 64 6.91 -10.21 -8.09
CA LEU A 64 5.86 -10.01 -9.10
C LEU A 64 4.62 -10.86 -8.79
N TRP A 65 4.79 -12.16 -8.53
CA TRP A 65 3.66 -13.05 -8.27
C TRP A 65 2.91 -12.74 -6.97
N LEU A 66 3.64 -12.42 -5.90
CA LEU A 66 3.01 -11.98 -4.66
C LEU A 66 2.27 -10.65 -4.85
N GLY A 67 2.88 -9.72 -5.59
CA GLY A 67 2.27 -8.44 -5.92
C GLY A 67 0.99 -8.60 -6.75
N VAL A 68 1.01 -9.46 -7.78
CA VAL A 68 -0.20 -9.80 -8.56
C VAL A 68 -1.26 -10.44 -7.68
N ALA A 69 -0.90 -11.37 -6.79
CA ALA A 69 -1.85 -12.01 -5.88
C ALA A 69 -2.52 -10.99 -4.95
N LEU A 70 -1.76 -10.05 -4.39
CA LEU A 70 -2.29 -8.97 -3.56
C LEU A 70 -3.16 -8.00 -4.36
N ALA A 71 -2.81 -7.69 -5.61
CA ALA A 71 -3.64 -6.85 -6.49
C ALA A 71 -4.98 -7.52 -6.79
N VAL A 72 -4.97 -8.83 -7.09
CA VAL A 72 -6.20 -9.62 -7.31
C VAL A 72 -7.02 -9.66 -6.03
N LEU A 73 -6.40 -9.91 -4.88
CA LEU A 73 -7.08 -9.88 -3.59
C LEU A 73 -7.75 -8.52 -3.33
N THR A 74 -7.03 -7.43 -3.56
CA THR A 74 -7.55 -6.06 -3.40
C THR A 74 -8.78 -5.84 -4.29
N ALA A 75 -8.71 -6.24 -5.56
CA ALA A 75 -9.82 -6.12 -6.49
C ALA A 75 -11.03 -6.98 -6.08
N LEU A 76 -10.80 -8.17 -5.53
CA LEU A 76 -11.86 -9.03 -5.01
C LEU A 76 -12.52 -8.45 -3.76
N LEU A 77 -11.76 -7.81 -2.86
CA LEU A 77 -12.31 -7.14 -1.69
C LEU A 77 -13.21 -5.96 -2.10
N VAL A 78 -12.73 -5.11 -3.00
CA VAL A 78 -13.50 -3.98 -3.55
C VAL A 78 -14.74 -4.46 -4.29
N TRP A 79 -14.62 -5.55 -5.07
CA TRP A 79 -15.78 -6.14 -5.74
C TRP A 79 -16.80 -6.67 -4.72
N ALA A 80 -16.34 -7.40 -3.69
CA ALA A 80 -17.23 -7.94 -2.67
C ALA A 80 -17.93 -6.83 -1.88
N SER A 81 -17.24 -5.72 -1.56
CA SER A 81 -17.81 -4.59 -0.82
C SER A 81 -18.90 -3.84 -1.60
N ILE A 82 -18.90 -3.91 -2.94
CA ILE A 82 -19.89 -3.25 -3.79
C ILE A 82 -21.01 -4.22 -4.20
N SER A 83 -20.68 -5.50 -4.40
CA SER A 83 -21.58 -6.49 -4.99
C SER A 83 -22.35 -7.34 -3.98
N ASN A 84 -21.88 -7.42 -2.74
CA ASN A 84 -22.47 -8.25 -1.70
C ASN A 84 -22.79 -7.43 -0.44
N ASP A 85 -24.07 -7.15 -0.24
CA ASP A 85 -24.56 -6.44 0.94
C ASP A 85 -24.27 -7.16 2.27
N GLY A 86 -24.05 -8.49 2.22
CA GLY A 86 -23.67 -9.32 3.37
C GLY A 86 -22.16 -9.42 3.62
N PHE A 87 -21.32 -8.81 2.76
CA PHE A 87 -19.88 -8.81 2.95
C PHE A 87 -19.48 -7.83 4.05
N ARG A 88 -18.74 -8.32 5.05
CA ARG A 88 -18.20 -7.52 6.15
C ARG A 88 -16.77 -7.91 6.47
N PHE A 89 -15.93 -6.90 6.73
CA PHE A 89 -14.61 -7.06 7.30
C PHE A 89 -14.52 -6.29 8.62
N VAL A 90 -14.22 -7.00 9.71
CA VAL A 90 -14.24 -6.43 11.07
C VAL A 90 -12.96 -6.79 11.80
N TRP A 91 -12.20 -5.81 12.30
CA TRP A 91 -10.91 -6.04 12.95
C TRP A 91 -10.84 -5.57 14.41
N ASN A 92 -11.46 -4.45 14.77
CA ASN A 92 -11.49 -3.98 16.17
C ASN A 92 -12.83 -3.40 16.62
N ARG A 93 -13.69 -2.86 15.72
CA ARG A 93 -15.07 -2.40 16.01
C ARG A 93 -15.83 -1.72 14.86
N GLY A 94 -15.24 -1.56 13.67
CA GLY A 94 -15.89 -0.80 12.60
C GLY A 94 -15.45 -1.16 11.19
N GLU A 95 -16.29 -0.83 10.22
CA GLU A 95 -16.11 -1.19 8.80
C GLU A 95 -15.01 -0.36 8.10
N GLY A 96 -14.57 0.75 8.69
CA GLY A 96 -13.52 1.61 8.13
C GLY A 96 -12.15 0.91 7.98
N GLU A 97 -11.95 -0.21 8.67
CA GLU A 97 -10.74 -1.02 8.62
C GLU A 97 -10.59 -1.77 7.28
N LEU A 98 -11.70 -2.05 6.58
CA LEU A 98 -11.69 -2.65 5.24
C LEU A 98 -10.99 -1.74 4.23
N ALA A 99 -11.36 -0.46 4.20
CA ALA A 99 -10.76 0.51 3.29
C ALA A 99 -9.25 0.65 3.54
N MET A 100 -8.82 0.60 4.81
CA MET A 100 -7.40 0.62 5.15
C MET A 100 -6.67 -0.65 4.69
N LEU A 101 -7.30 -1.83 4.83
CA LEU A 101 -6.75 -3.09 4.35
C LEU A 101 -6.62 -3.12 2.82
N GLU A 102 -7.69 -2.78 2.09
CA GLU A 102 -7.71 -2.70 0.63
C GLU A 102 -6.61 -1.76 0.13
N PHE A 103 -6.49 -0.61 0.77
CA PHE A 103 -5.50 0.37 0.40
C PHE A 103 -4.07 -0.09 0.71
N ALA A 104 -3.82 -0.66 1.90
CA ALA A 104 -2.51 -1.18 2.27
C ALA A 104 -2.08 -2.36 1.37
N THR A 105 -2.99 -3.29 1.12
CA THR A 105 -2.73 -4.44 0.24
C THR A 105 -2.52 -4.01 -1.21
N GLY A 106 -3.31 -3.07 -1.72
CA GLY A 106 -3.13 -2.47 -3.03
C GLY A 106 -1.79 -1.73 -3.18
N LEU A 107 -1.35 -1.01 -2.14
CA LEU A 107 -0.06 -0.35 -2.12
C LEU A 107 1.11 -1.34 -2.14
N VAL A 108 1.06 -2.35 -1.27
CA VAL A 108 2.10 -3.41 -1.23
C VAL A 108 2.13 -4.17 -2.55
N ALA A 109 0.98 -4.47 -3.14
CA ALA A 109 0.86 -5.08 -4.45
C ALA A 109 1.59 -4.26 -5.53
N PHE A 110 1.30 -2.95 -5.58
CA PHE A 110 1.92 -2.04 -6.54
C PHE A 110 3.43 -1.97 -6.37
N VAL A 111 3.92 -1.83 -5.13
CA VAL A 111 5.37 -1.81 -4.83
C VAL A 111 6.05 -3.10 -5.27
N LEU A 112 5.45 -4.25 -4.97
CA LEU A 112 6.01 -5.54 -5.33
C LEU A 112 6.04 -5.78 -6.83
N ILE A 113 4.99 -5.39 -7.56
CA ILE A 113 4.96 -5.45 -9.03
C ILE A 113 6.02 -4.51 -9.61
N ALA A 114 6.05 -3.25 -9.17
CA ALA A 114 7.00 -2.26 -9.67
C ALA A 114 8.46 -2.71 -9.49
N ASN A 115 8.77 -3.38 -8.37
CA ASN A 115 10.10 -3.92 -8.09
C ASN A 115 10.37 -5.28 -8.76
N GLY A 116 9.34 -6.10 -9.00
CA GLY A 116 9.46 -7.40 -9.66
C GLY A 116 9.64 -7.31 -11.18
N VAL A 117 9.16 -6.23 -11.81
CA VAL A 117 9.31 -5.96 -13.25
C VAL A 117 10.69 -5.35 -13.57
N GLN A 118 11.49 -4.98 -12.56
CA GLN A 118 12.82 -4.43 -12.82
C GLN A 118 13.75 -5.50 -13.45
N PRO A 119 14.46 -5.17 -14.53
CA PRO A 119 15.51 -6.02 -15.04
C PRO A 119 16.58 -6.22 -13.95
N ALA A 120 17.12 -7.43 -13.84
CA ALA A 120 18.20 -7.73 -12.92
C ALA A 120 19.36 -6.73 -13.15
N PRO A 121 20.05 -6.27 -12.09
CA PRO A 121 21.23 -5.45 -12.29
C PRO A 121 22.21 -6.26 -13.14
N GLU A 122 22.46 -5.78 -14.36
CA GLU A 122 23.54 -6.32 -15.19
C GLU A 122 24.80 -6.19 -14.36
N SER A 123 25.41 -7.34 -14.07
CA SER A 123 26.68 -7.45 -13.37
C SER A 123 27.69 -6.48 -13.97
N GLU A 124 28.50 -5.91 -13.09
CA GLU A 124 29.55 -4.89 -13.20
C GLU A 124 30.63 -5.10 -14.31
N THR A 125 30.38 -5.92 -15.32
CA THR A 125 31.33 -6.31 -16.38
C THR A 125 30.97 -5.82 -17.78
N ALA A 126 29.85 -5.13 -17.98
CA ALA A 126 29.56 -4.48 -19.27
C ALA A 126 30.12 -3.05 -19.27
N ALA A 127 31.24 -2.86 -19.96
CA ALA A 127 31.85 -1.56 -20.23
C ALA A 127 30.80 -0.49 -20.57
N GLU A 128 30.96 0.70 -19.96
CA GLU A 128 30.15 1.88 -20.23
C GLU A 128 29.88 2.09 -21.72
N PRO A 129 28.60 2.26 -22.12
CA PRO A 129 28.26 3.18 -23.17
C PRO A 129 27.77 4.47 -22.51
N ALA A 130 28.57 5.52 -22.64
CA ALA A 130 28.16 6.89 -22.42
C ALA A 130 26.83 7.15 -23.17
N GLY A 131 25.73 7.30 -22.43
CA GLY A 131 24.40 7.56 -23.01
C GLY A 131 23.27 6.63 -22.57
N ALA A 132 23.44 5.82 -21.52
CA ALA A 132 22.37 4.97 -21.00
C ALA A 132 21.12 5.77 -20.61
N ARG A 133 20.12 5.78 -21.50
CA ARG A 133 18.76 6.24 -21.19
C ARG A 133 18.29 5.48 -19.95
N PRO A 134 17.68 6.15 -18.94
CA PRO A 134 17.17 5.45 -17.79
C PRO A 134 16.18 4.38 -18.26
N GLY A 135 16.50 3.11 -18.03
CA GLY A 135 15.65 1.99 -18.45
C GLY A 135 14.22 2.14 -17.91
N PRO A 136 13.21 1.63 -18.64
CA PRO A 136 11.79 1.86 -18.34
C PRO A 136 11.39 1.49 -16.90
N GLY A 137 12.09 0.55 -16.25
CA GLY A 137 11.83 0.15 -14.85
C GLY A 137 12.26 1.16 -13.77
N ARG A 138 13.09 2.15 -14.11
CA ARG A 138 13.60 3.13 -13.12
C ARG A 138 12.57 4.22 -12.81
N TRP A 139 11.66 4.51 -13.75
CA TRP A 139 10.55 5.44 -13.52
C TRP A 139 9.46 4.79 -12.64
N LEU A 140 9.13 3.52 -12.88
CA LEU A 140 8.14 2.77 -12.09
C LEU A 140 8.45 2.73 -10.59
N VAL A 141 9.70 2.45 -10.20
CA VAL A 141 10.08 2.47 -8.78
C VAL A 141 10.05 3.86 -8.19
N ARG A 142 10.39 4.88 -8.97
CA ARG A 142 10.32 6.27 -8.51
C ARG A 142 8.88 6.71 -8.28
N THR A 143 7.99 6.37 -9.22
CA THR A 143 6.54 6.58 -9.09
C THR A 143 6.00 5.81 -7.89
N ALA A 144 6.44 4.56 -7.66
CA ALA A 144 6.05 3.79 -6.47
C ALA A 144 6.51 4.44 -5.16
N VAL A 145 7.75 4.93 -5.10
CA VAL A 145 8.25 5.64 -3.91
C VAL A 145 7.50 6.94 -3.68
N TYR A 146 7.20 7.71 -4.72
CA TYR A 146 6.40 8.93 -4.60
C TYR A 146 4.96 8.63 -4.18
N LEU A 147 4.37 7.58 -4.72
CA LEU A 147 3.02 7.15 -4.36
C LEU A 147 2.99 6.70 -2.89
N CYS A 148 3.89 5.80 -2.47
CA CYS A 148 4.01 5.38 -1.07
C CYS A 148 4.24 6.57 -0.12
N GLY A 149 5.18 7.46 -0.46
CA GLY A 149 5.47 8.63 0.37
C GLY A 149 4.28 9.57 0.49
N THR A 150 3.60 9.85 -0.63
CA THR A 150 2.38 10.68 -0.66
C THR A 150 1.29 10.08 0.20
N ILE A 151 1.10 8.77 0.08
CA ILE A 151 0.11 8.02 0.84
C ILE A 151 0.37 8.09 2.35
N VAL A 152 1.60 7.87 2.79
CA VAL A 152 1.96 7.95 4.22
C VAL A 152 1.66 9.36 4.75
N VAL A 153 2.01 10.40 3.99
CA VAL A 153 1.73 11.78 4.37
C VAL A 153 0.23 12.07 4.45
N VAL A 154 -0.57 11.55 3.51
CA VAL A 154 -2.04 11.69 3.52
C VAL A 154 -2.65 11.00 4.73
N LEU A 155 -2.22 9.78 5.07
CA LEU A 155 -2.72 9.06 6.24
C LEU A 155 -2.35 9.76 7.56
N VAL A 156 -1.13 10.28 7.66
CA VAL A 156 -0.70 11.06 8.82
C VAL A 156 -1.51 12.35 8.93
N ALA A 157 -1.72 13.06 7.82
CA ALA A 157 -2.55 14.27 7.79
C ALA A 157 -4.00 13.97 8.17
N PHE A 158 -4.56 12.85 7.70
CA PHE A 158 -5.89 12.39 8.09
C PHE A 158 -5.99 12.14 9.60
N ALA A 159 -5.05 11.38 10.16
CA ALA A 159 -5.06 11.06 11.59
C ALA A 159 -4.92 12.32 12.46
N ILE A 160 -4.01 13.22 12.09
CA ILE A 160 -3.84 14.52 12.77
C ILE A 160 -5.10 15.36 12.64
N GLY A 161 -5.69 15.43 11.45
CA GLY A 161 -6.92 16.18 11.20
C GLY A 161 -8.11 15.66 12.01
N ALA A 162 -8.24 14.34 12.12
CA ALA A 162 -9.29 13.71 12.93
C ALA A 162 -9.09 13.97 14.43
N ASP A 163 -7.86 13.82 14.94
CA ASP A 163 -7.54 14.11 16.36
C ASP A 163 -7.72 15.59 16.70
N TYR A 164 -7.30 16.49 15.80
CA TYR A 164 -7.51 17.93 15.95
C TYR A 164 -9.02 18.25 16.02
N TYR A 165 -9.80 17.76 15.05
CA TYR A 165 -11.24 18.00 14.98
C TYR A 165 -11.99 17.45 16.20
N ALA A 166 -11.61 16.25 16.66
CA ALA A 166 -12.17 15.65 17.86
C ALA A 166 -11.93 16.50 19.12
N ARG A 167 -10.78 17.20 19.21
CA ARG A 167 -10.44 18.03 20.37
C ARG A 167 -11.02 19.44 20.31
N THR A 168 -11.28 19.97 19.12
CA THR A 168 -11.66 21.39 18.95
C THR A 168 -13.13 21.61 18.62
N GLU A 169 -13.77 20.65 17.95
CA GLU A 169 -15.11 20.86 17.39
C GLU A 169 -16.17 19.87 17.91
N CYS A 170 -15.77 18.88 18.72
CA CYS A 170 -16.73 17.91 19.26
C CYS A 170 -17.19 18.22 20.68
N PRO A 171 -18.52 18.38 20.90
CA PRO A 171 -19.09 18.50 22.23
C PRO A 171 -19.07 17.17 22.98
N ASP A 172 -19.01 17.22 24.31
CA ASP A 172 -18.84 16.04 25.18
C ASP A 172 -19.94 14.96 25.03
N ASP A 173 -21.12 15.31 24.49
CA ASP A 173 -22.31 14.44 24.47
C ASP A 173 -22.91 14.17 23.06
N GLY A 174 -22.15 14.30 21.97
CA GLY A 174 -22.67 14.14 20.59
C GLY A 174 -21.90 13.18 19.67
N ASP A 175 -22.60 12.61 18.68
CA ASP A 175 -22.00 11.87 17.56
C ASP A 175 -21.08 12.81 16.76
N CYS A 176 -19.78 12.61 16.94
CA CYS A 176 -18.73 13.48 16.44
C CYS A 176 -18.28 13.07 15.04
N LEU A 177 -18.39 13.98 14.07
CA LEU A 177 -17.89 13.80 12.70
C LEU A 177 -16.35 14.00 12.59
N ALA A 178 -15.57 13.58 13.58
CA ALA A 178 -14.11 13.59 13.56
C ALA A 178 -13.49 12.95 12.30
N PRO A 179 -14.03 11.85 11.74
CA PRO A 179 -13.53 11.30 10.49
C PRO A 179 -13.60 12.30 9.33
N LEU A 180 -14.60 13.19 9.32
CA LEU A 180 -14.78 14.20 8.28
C LEU A 180 -13.68 15.27 8.35
N GLY A 181 -13.28 15.68 9.56
CA GLY A 181 -12.10 16.51 9.78
C GLY A 181 -10.83 15.85 9.22
N GLY A 182 -10.64 14.56 9.50
CA GLY A 182 -9.56 13.78 8.89
C GLY A 182 -9.59 13.81 7.35
N VAL A 183 -10.77 13.62 6.73
CA VAL A 183 -10.91 13.64 5.26
C VAL A 183 -10.44 14.98 4.67
N VAL A 184 -10.81 16.10 5.27
CA VAL A 184 -10.42 17.44 4.78
C VAL A 184 -8.90 17.60 4.79
N TRP A 185 -8.24 17.22 5.88
CA TRP A 185 -6.78 17.31 6.01
C TRP A 185 -6.06 16.33 5.09
N GLY A 186 -6.57 15.10 4.95
CA GLY A 186 -6.05 14.12 3.99
C GLY A 186 -6.18 14.61 2.54
N ALA A 187 -7.31 15.20 2.18
CA ALA A 187 -7.55 15.77 0.85
C ALA A 187 -6.61 16.94 0.53
N LEU A 188 -6.32 17.79 1.51
CA LEU A 188 -5.34 18.89 1.38
C LEU A 188 -3.89 18.39 1.27
N ALA A 189 -3.55 17.24 1.85
CA ALA A 189 -2.22 16.67 1.75
C ALA A 189 -1.89 16.19 0.33
N VAL A 190 -2.88 15.72 -0.45
CA VAL A 190 -2.68 15.24 -1.83
C VAL A 190 -2.05 16.29 -2.75
N PRO A 191 -2.61 17.52 -2.91
CA PRO A 191 -1.99 18.54 -3.77
C PRO A 191 -0.63 19.02 -3.23
N VAL A 192 -0.44 19.06 -1.91
CA VAL A 192 0.86 19.43 -1.29
C VAL A 192 1.93 18.41 -1.64
N CYS A 193 1.63 17.11 -1.52
CA CYS A 193 2.53 16.04 -1.94
C CYS A 193 2.80 16.07 -3.44
N GLY A 194 1.77 16.33 -4.26
CA GLY A 194 1.93 16.51 -5.70
C GLY A 194 2.91 17.63 -6.05
N LEU A 195 2.80 18.77 -5.37
CA LEU A 195 3.72 19.91 -5.52
C LEU A 195 5.15 19.54 -5.09
N ALA A 196 5.30 18.82 -3.97
CA ALA A 196 6.60 18.35 -3.51
C ALA A 196 7.26 17.40 -4.52
N VAL A 197 6.51 16.42 -5.05
CA VAL A 197 6.99 15.50 -6.09
C VAL A 197 7.44 16.27 -7.35
N LEU A 198 6.65 17.25 -7.78
CA LEU A 198 6.98 18.11 -8.91
C LEU A 198 8.29 18.86 -8.68
N VAL A 199 8.47 19.50 -7.51
CA VAL A 199 9.69 20.21 -7.15
C VAL A 199 10.90 19.28 -7.14
N ILE A 200 10.76 18.09 -6.55
CA ILE A 200 11.82 17.09 -6.51
C ILE A 200 12.25 16.70 -7.94
N GLU A 201 11.29 16.48 -8.86
CA GLU A 201 11.59 16.16 -10.26
C GLU A 201 12.24 17.33 -11.02
N ILE A 202 11.81 18.56 -10.77
CA ILE A 202 12.43 19.76 -11.35
C ILE A 202 13.88 19.88 -10.87
N VAL A 203 14.16 19.68 -9.58
CA VAL A 203 15.53 19.74 -9.05
C VAL A 203 16.40 18.63 -9.64
N LEU A 204 15.88 17.40 -9.71
CA LEU A 204 16.62 16.25 -10.22
C LEU A 204 16.85 16.32 -11.74
N SER A 205 15.93 16.92 -12.49
CA SER A 205 16.13 17.19 -13.93
C SER A 205 17.15 18.31 -14.15
N ARG A 206 17.10 19.40 -13.39
CA ARG A 206 18.11 20.48 -13.45
C ARG A 206 19.51 19.97 -13.09
N ARG A 207 19.65 19.17 -12.03
CA ARG A 207 20.93 18.55 -11.65
C ARG A 207 21.48 17.64 -12.75
N ARG A 208 20.63 16.84 -13.39
CA ARG A 208 21.04 15.99 -14.53
C ARG A 208 21.56 16.82 -15.69
N ARG A 209 20.83 17.87 -16.11
CA ARG A 209 21.25 18.76 -17.19
C ARG A 209 22.60 19.44 -16.93
N ARG A 210 22.87 19.85 -15.68
CA ARG A 210 24.17 20.43 -15.29
C ARG A 210 25.31 19.43 -15.45
N LYS A 211 25.15 18.20 -14.96
CA LYS A 211 26.17 17.15 -15.10
C LYS A 211 26.48 16.81 -16.56
N THR A 212 25.46 16.79 -17.43
CA THR A 212 25.68 16.52 -18.87
C THR A 212 26.43 17.66 -19.56
N ALA A 213 26.23 18.91 -19.13
CA ALA A 213 26.93 20.07 -19.67
C ALA A 213 28.40 20.16 -19.23
N GLU A 214 28.74 19.62 -18.06
CA GLU A 214 30.12 19.53 -17.55
C GLU A 214 30.93 18.44 -18.30
N VAL A 215 30.31 17.30 -18.60
CA VAL A 215 30.97 16.19 -19.32
C VAL A 215 31.19 16.50 -20.81
N GLY A 216 30.34 17.30 -21.44
CA GLY A 216 30.50 17.70 -22.85
C GLY A 216 31.52 18.83 -23.11
N ARG A 217 32.22 19.30 -22.08
CA ARG A 217 33.21 20.40 -22.16
C ARG A 217 34.65 19.97 -21.83
N GLY A 218 34.86 18.72 -21.41
CA GLY A 218 36.20 18.12 -21.24
C GLY A 218 36.58 17.33 -22.47
#